data_AF-A0A1S3QB28-F1
#
_entry.id   AF-A0A1S3QB28-F1
#
_cell.length_a   1.000
_cell.length_b   1.000
_cell.length_c   1.000
_cell.angle_alpha   90.00
_cell.angle_beta   90.00
_cell.angle_gamma   90.00
#
_symmetry.space_group_name_H-M   'P 1'
#
loop_
_entity.id
_entity.type
_entity.pdbx_description
1 polymer ?
#
loop_
_entity_poly.entity_id
_entity_poly.type
_entity_poly.pdbx_seq_one_letter_code
_entity_poly.pdbx_strand_id
1 'polypeptide(L)'
;MSAEYDHFMASDKKWLCHVDDDNYVNPGALLSLLSAFPQDGDVYMGKPSLDHPIKAHELLEGNKTKEVQFWFATGGAGFCLSRRLAEKMAPWASGPRFEQTSAVIRLPDDCTVGFIVERRLGISMVHSSVFHSHLENLLLLTPSNIPLQVRYTHTQQYTSTGQIHTHPAIYL
;
A
#
# COMPACT_ATOMS: atom_id res chain seq x y z
N MET A 1 -7.01 -7.22 0.20
CA MET A 1 -5.88 -7.10 -0.76
C MET A 1 -5.92 -8.04 -1.97
N SER A 2 -5.87 -9.39 -1.84
CA SER A 2 -5.75 -10.30 -3.01
C SER A 2 -6.80 -10.04 -4.11
N ALA A 3 -8.07 -9.91 -3.72
CA ALA A 3 -9.16 -9.61 -4.65
C ALA A 3 -9.01 -8.23 -5.35
N GLU A 4 -8.50 -7.22 -4.66
CA GLU A 4 -8.25 -5.88 -5.24
C GLU A 4 -7.14 -5.95 -6.29
N TYR A 5 -6.08 -6.69 -5.98
CA TYR A 5 -4.98 -6.91 -6.91
C TYR A 5 -5.46 -7.69 -8.14
N ASP A 6 -6.21 -8.77 -7.98
CA ASP A 6 -6.73 -9.55 -9.12
C ASP A 6 -7.71 -8.73 -9.97
N HIS A 7 -8.57 -7.92 -9.34
CA HIS A 7 -9.46 -7.00 -10.05
C HIS A 7 -8.68 -5.95 -10.84
N PHE A 8 -7.62 -5.39 -10.26
CA PHE A 8 -6.72 -4.47 -10.96
C PHE A 8 -6.09 -5.13 -12.20
N MET A 9 -5.56 -6.34 -12.03
CA MET A 9 -4.90 -7.09 -13.10
C MET A 9 -5.86 -7.47 -14.22
N ALA A 10 -7.16 -7.62 -13.93
CA ALA A 10 -8.21 -7.83 -14.93
C ALA A 10 -8.67 -6.54 -15.64
N SER A 11 -8.27 -5.36 -15.13
CA SER A 11 -8.58 -4.06 -15.72
C SER A 11 -7.50 -3.55 -16.68
N ASP A 12 -7.77 -2.44 -17.37
CA ASP A 12 -6.83 -1.70 -18.23
C ASP A 12 -6.19 -0.46 -17.54
N LYS A 13 -6.47 -0.23 -16.25
CA LYS A 13 -6.06 0.95 -15.46
C LYS A 13 -4.58 0.99 -15.05
N LYS A 14 -3.85 2.06 -15.33
CA LYS A 14 -2.39 2.10 -15.16
C LYS A 14 -1.92 2.07 -13.71
N TRP A 15 -2.80 2.42 -12.76
CA TRP A 15 -2.48 2.50 -11.35
C TRP A 15 -3.51 1.80 -10.48
N LEU A 16 -3.02 1.02 -9.53
CA LEU A 16 -3.77 0.54 -8.37
C LEU A 16 -3.44 1.43 -7.19
N CYS A 17 -4.43 2.06 -6.58
CA CYS A 17 -4.27 2.77 -5.31
C CYS A 17 -5.20 2.17 -4.26
N HIS A 18 -4.62 1.52 -3.25
CA HIS A 18 -5.37 0.90 -2.16
C HIS A 18 -5.80 1.95 -1.14
N VAL A 19 -7.09 1.99 -0.77
CA VAL A 19 -7.63 2.86 0.28
C VAL A 19 -8.44 2.06 1.30
N ASP A 20 -8.42 2.49 2.56
CA ASP A 20 -9.38 2.03 3.56
C ASP A 20 -10.69 2.83 3.44
N ASP A 21 -11.77 2.29 3.99
CA ASP A 21 -13.11 2.88 3.90
C ASP A 21 -13.29 4.12 4.80
N ASP A 22 -12.36 4.35 5.73
CA ASP A 22 -12.26 5.55 6.56
C ASP A 22 -11.43 6.68 5.92
N ASN A 23 -10.96 6.48 4.68
CA ASN A 23 -10.09 7.41 3.97
C ASN A 23 -10.88 8.39 3.09
N TYR A 24 -10.50 9.67 3.13
CA TYR A 24 -10.82 10.65 2.08
C TYR A 24 -9.72 10.69 1.04
N VAL A 25 -10.08 10.70 -0.25
CA VAL A 25 -9.15 10.83 -1.37
C VAL A 25 -9.40 12.11 -2.15
N ASN A 26 -8.33 12.87 -2.39
CA ASN A 26 -8.35 14.00 -3.31
C ASN A 26 -7.91 13.52 -4.72
N PRO A 27 -8.85 13.30 -5.66
CA PRO A 27 -8.51 12.74 -6.97
C PRO A 27 -7.63 13.67 -7.82
N GLY A 28 -7.75 14.98 -7.66
CA GLY A 28 -6.92 15.94 -8.41
C GLY A 28 -5.45 15.93 -7.97
N ALA A 29 -5.22 15.89 -6.65
CA ALA A 29 -3.88 15.74 -6.10
C ALA A 29 -3.29 14.36 -6.44
N LEU A 30 -4.10 13.30 -6.35
CA LEU A 30 -3.68 11.95 -6.71
C LEU A 30 -3.24 11.86 -8.16
N LEU A 31 -4.06 12.34 -9.09
CA LEU A 31 -3.72 12.34 -10.52
C LEU A 31 -2.44 13.15 -10.80
N SER A 32 -2.30 14.32 -10.18
CA SER A 32 -1.10 15.15 -10.31
C SER A 32 0.15 14.41 -9.84
N LEU A 33 0.09 13.74 -8.69
CA LEU A 33 1.19 12.91 -8.17
C LEU A 33 1.53 11.76 -9.13
N LEU A 34 0.54 10.98 -9.56
CA LEU A 34 0.76 9.83 -10.43
C LEU A 34 1.34 10.23 -11.80
N SER A 35 0.94 11.40 -12.32
CA SER A 35 1.41 11.91 -13.61
C SER A 35 2.90 12.31 -13.63
N ALA A 36 3.51 12.50 -12.45
CA ALA A 36 4.93 12.84 -12.33
C ALA A 36 5.86 11.62 -12.55
N PHE A 37 5.32 10.40 -12.57
CA PHE A 37 6.10 9.18 -12.77
C PHE A 37 6.05 8.69 -14.23
N PRO A 38 7.12 8.03 -14.72
CA PRO A 38 7.10 7.39 -16.03
C PRO A 38 5.99 6.34 -16.13
N GLN A 39 5.27 6.29 -17.25
CA GLN A 39 4.15 5.34 -17.43
C GLN A 39 4.60 3.88 -17.45
N ASP A 40 5.86 3.64 -17.82
CA ASP A 40 6.52 2.33 -17.79
C ASP A 40 7.42 2.15 -16.56
N GLY A 41 7.34 3.03 -15.56
CA GLY A 41 8.11 2.87 -14.33
C GLY A 41 7.59 1.72 -13.47
N ASP A 42 8.48 1.09 -12.70
CA ASP A 42 8.08 0.21 -11.59
C ASP A 42 7.97 1.07 -10.32
N VAL A 43 6.75 1.46 -9.97
CA VAL A 43 6.51 2.41 -8.86
C VAL A 43 5.64 1.78 -7.80
N TYR A 44 6.16 1.76 -6.57
CA TYR A 44 5.43 1.57 -5.33
C TYR A 44 5.63 2.81 -4.47
N MET A 45 4.56 3.47 -4.07
CA MET A 45 4.66 4.70 -3.29
C MET A 45 3.60 4.81 -2.21
N GLY A 46 3.93 5.48 -1.12
CA GLY A 46 3.02 5.74 -0.01
C GLY A 46 3.75 6.34 1.18
N LYS A 47 3.08 6.43 2.33
CA LYS A 47 3.68 6.85 3.60
C LYS A 47 4.42 5.67 4.23
N PRO A 48 5.74 5.74 4.48
CA PRO A 48 6.43 4.68 5.22
C PRO A 48 5.87 4.58 6.65
N SER A 49 5.64 3.35 7.12
CA SER A 49 4.99 3.14 8.44
C SER A 49 5.90 3.37 9.64
N LEU A 50 7.21 3.33 9.43
CA LEU A 50 8.24 3.48 10.45
C LEU A 50 9.25 4.52 9.93
N ASP A 51 10.14 4.98 10.81
CA ASP A 51 11.30 5.80 10.45
C ASP A 51 12.52 4.97 10.00
N HIS A 52 12.38 3.64 10.02
CA HIS A 52 13.36 2.66 9.55
C HIS A 52 12.67 1.46 8.86
N PRO A 53 13.37 0.64 8.05
CA PRO A 53 12.81 -0.60 7.51
C PRO A 53 12.33 -1.52 8.64
N ILE A 54 11.20 -2.21 8.45
CA ILE A 54 10.75 -3.22 9.42
C ILE A 54 11.73 -4.39 9.41
N LYS A 55 12.02 -4.96 10.58
CA LYS A 55 12.73 -6.23 10.72
C LYS A 55 11.70 -7.35 10.86
N ALA A 56 11.79 -8.36 10.01
CA ALA A 56 10.88 -9.50 10.02
C ALA A 56 11.61 -10.81 9.76
N HIS A 57 10.91 -11.92 9.93
CA HIS A 57 11.43 -13.26 9.67
C HIS A 57 10.62 -13.96 8.58
N GLU A 58 11.31 -14.31 7.50
CA GLU A 58 10.78 -15.14 6.43
C GLU A 58 10.91 -16.62 6.82
N LEU A 59 9.82 -17.38 6.77
CA LEU A 59 9.82 -18.82 6.95
C LEU A 59 10.37 -19.52 5.70
N LEU A 60 11.37 -20.38 5.91
CA LEU A 60 11.99 -21.21 4.88
C LEU A 60 11.61 -22.68 5.07
N GLU A 61 11.94 -23.50 4.07
CA GLU A 61 11.79 -24.96 4.16
C GLU A 61 12.51 -25.54 5.40
N GLY A 62 11.90 -26.57 5.98
CA GLY A 62 12.45 -27.25 7.16
C GLY A 62 12.38 -26.41 8.45
N ASN A 63 11.38 -25.54 8.58
CA ASN A 63 11.15 -24.67 9.75
C ASN A 63 12.32 -23.74 10.08
N LYS A 64 13.17 -23.43 9.10
CA LYS A 64 14.22 -22.43 9.25
C LYS A 64 13.62 -21.04 9.04
N THR A 65 14.25 -20.02 9.61
CA THR A 65 13.87 -18.63 9.37
C THR A 65 15.05 -17.83 8.85
N LYS A 66 14.75 -16.80 8.06
CA LYS A 66 15.72 -15.82 7.56
C LYS A 66 15.26 -14.43 7.96
N GLU A 67 16.15 -13.66 8.58
CA GLU A 67 15.87 -12.24 8.83
C GLU A 67 15.82 -11.47 7.50
N VAL A 68 14.81 -10.62 7.36
CA VAL A 68 14.62 -9.72 6.24
C VAL A 68 14.31 -8.32 6.75
N GLN A 69 14.74 -7.31 5.98
CA GLN A 69 14.48 -5.91 6.28
C GLN A 69 13.99 -5.20 5.03
N PHE A 70 12.89 -4.46 5.14
CA PHE A 70 12.25 -3.79 4.01
C PHE A 70 11.37 -2.60 4.45
N TRP A 71 11.14 -1.67 3.53
CA TRP A 71 10.14 -0.62 3.70
C TRP A 71 8.76 -1.12 3.28
N PHE A 72 7.72 -0.57 3.90
CA PHE A 72 6.35 -0.77 3.49
C PHE A 72 5.54 0.50 3.76
N ALA A 73 4.55 0.73 2.90
CA ALA A 73 3.60 1.81 3.03
C ALA A 73 2.50 1.43 4.01
N THR A 74 2.15 2.30 4.94
CA THR A 74 1.04 2.09 5.89
C THR A 74 -0.28 1.91 5.14
N GLY A 75 -0.96 0.78 5.30
CA GLY A 75 -2.24 0.49 4.63
C GLY A 75 -3.27 1.61 4.80
N GLY A 76 -3.51 2.04 6.05
CA GLY A 76 -4.46 3.09 6.37
C GLY A 76 -4.07 4.51 5.94
N ALA A 77 -2.80 4.75 5.58
CA ALA A 77 -2.39 5.99 4.87
C ALA A 77 -2.51 5.85 3.37
N GLY A 78 -2.47 4.61 2.89
CA GLY A 78 -2.50 4.27 1.49
C GLY A 78 -1.20 4.15 0.77
N PHE A 79 -1.36 3.50 -0.37
CA PHE A 79 -0.29 3.37 -1.33
C PHE A 79 -0.83 3.20 -2.75
N CYS A 80 0.06 3.40 -3.71
CA CYS A 80 -0.19 3.13 -5.11
C CYS A 80 0.89 2.25 -5.72
N LEU A 81 0.49 1.43 -6.68
CA LEU A 81 1.32 0.54 -7.49
C LEU A 81 1.07 0.85 -8.98
N SER A 82 2.15 1.03 -9.73
CA SER A 82 2.07 1.05 -11.21
C SER A 82 1.69 -0.33 -11.75
N ARG A 83 1.01 -0.39 -12.91
CA ARG A 83 0.70 -1.68 -13.58
C ARG A 83 1.95 -2.53 -13.82
N ARG A 84 3.03 -1.95 -14.34
CA ARG A 84 4.25 -2.70 -14.65
C ARG A 84 4.83 -3.38 -13.42
N LEU A 85 4.85 -2.68 -12.29
CA LEU A 85 5.25 -3.28 -11.02
C LEU A 85 4.27 -4.39 -10.60
N ALA A 86 2.96 -4.13 -10.67
CA ALA A 86 1.97 -5.14 -10.31
C ALA A 86 2.13 -6.41 -11.15
N GLU A 87 2.32 -6.32 -12.48
CA GLU A 87 2.60 -7.48 -13.34
C GLU A 87 3.80 -8.31 -12.83
N LYS A 88 4.87 -7.65 -12.39
CA LYS A 88 6.04 -8.33 -11.81
C LYS A 88 5.75 -8.96 -10.44
N MET A 89 4.81 -8.42 -9.67
CA MET A 89 4.38 -8.99 -8.40
C MET A 89 3.55 -10.27 -8.56
N ALA A 90 3.04 -10.57 -9.76
CA ALA A 90 2.10 -11.67 -9.99
C ALA A 90 2.54 -13.05 -9.44
N PRO A 91 3.83 -13.46 -9.49
CA PRO A 91 4.29 -14.72 -8.89
C PRO A 91 4.12 -14.82 -7.38
N TRP A 92 3.86 -13.72 -6.68
CA TRP A 92 3.64 -13.66 -5.24
C TRP A 92 2.29 -13.05 -4.85
N ALA A 93 1.63 -12.32 -5.74
CA ALA A 93 0.43 -11.53 -5.40
C ALA A 93 -0.87 -12.01 -6.07
N SER A 94 -0.83 -12.72 -7.19
CA SER A 94 -2.07 -13.08 -7.90
C SER A 94 -2.78 -14.30 -7.29
N GLY A 95 -4.10 -14.22 -7.17
CA GLY A 95 -4.95 -15.25 -6.57
C GLY A 95 -4.49 -15.66 -5.16
N PRO A 96 -4.42 -16.96 -4.85
CA PRO A 96 -4.10 -17.44 -3.50
C PRO A 96 -2.65 -17.19 -3.09
N ARG A 97 -1.78 -16.76 -4.02
CA ARG A 97 -0.35 -16.53 -3.75
C ARG A 97 -0.12 -15.39 -2.77
N PHE A 98 -0.99 -14.37 -2.75
CA PHE A 98 -0.84 -13.25 -1.83
C PHE A 98 -0.94 -13.73 -0.38
N GLU A 99 -1.97 -14.52 -0.06
CA GLU A 99 -2.18 -15.10 1.26
C GLU A 99 -1.05 -16.06 1.64
N GLN A 100 -0.58 -16.88 0.68
CA GLN A 100 0.58 -17.76 0.89
C GLN A 100 1.85 -16.96 1.20
N THR A 101 2.07 -15.84 0.50
CA THR A 101 3.22 -14.96 0.72
C THR A 101 3.13 -14.26 2.07
N SER A 102 1.95 -13.76 2.44
CA SER A 102 1.69 -13.20 3.78
C SER A 102 1.97 -14.25 4.87
N ALA A 103 1.53 -15.50 4.69
CA ALA A 103 1.76 -16.57 5.66
C ALA A 103 3.25 -16.91 5.87
N VAL A 104 4.10 -16.73 4.86
CA VAL A 104 5.55 -16.94 4.96
C VAL A 104 6.23 -15.93 5.88
N ILE A 105 5.78 -14.67 5.88
CA ILE A 105 6.34 -13.61 6.73
C ILE A 105 5.53 -13.35 8.00
N ARG A 106 4.28 -13.86 8.07
CA ARG A 106 3.31 -13.69 9.16
C ARG A 106 3.05 -12.22 9.52
N LEU A 107 2.91 -11.39 8.48
CA LEU A 107 2.65 -9.97 8.61
C LEU A 107 1.38 -9.56 7.85
N PRO A 108 0.78 -8.40 8.17
CA PRO A 108 -0.41 -7.89 7.49
C PRO A 108 -0.23 -7.65 5.98
N ASP A 109 -1.34 -7.35 5.29
CA ASP A 109 -1.39 -7.17 3.84
C ASP A 109 -0.42 -6.07 3.35
N ASP A 110 -0.34 -4.93 4.05
CA ASP A 110 0.52 -3.82 3.68
C ASP A 110 2.02 -4.16 3.76
N CYS A 111 2.42 -4.87 4.82
CA CYS A 111 3.74 -5.44 4.97
C CYS A 111 4.03 -6.47 3.87
N THR A 112 3.04 -7.26 3.47
CA THR A 112 3.17 -8.26 2.40
C THR A 112 3.45 -7.60 1.05
N VAL A 113 2.77 -6.49 0.74
CA VAL A 113 3.07 -5.69 -0.46
C VAL A 113 4.52 -5.18 -0.42
N GLY A 114 4.94 -4.55 0.68
CA GLY A 114 6.31 -4.05 0.84
C GLY A 114 7.35 -5.16 0.73
N PHE A 115 7.10 -6.33 1.33
CA PHE A 115 7.96 -7.50 1.23
C PHE A 115 8.14 -7.99 -0.21
N ILE A 116 7.05 -8.11 -0.98
CA ILE A 116 7.14 -8.53 -2.38
C ILE A 116 8.00 -7.53 -3.17
N VAL A 117 7.72 -6.23 -3.04
CA VAL A 117 8.37 -5.18 -3.82
C VAL A 117 9.87 -5.05 -3.47
N GLU A 118 10.20 -4.90 -2.19
CA GLU A 118 11.58 -4.65 -1.73
C GLU A 118 12.42 -5.94 -1.69
N ARG A 119 11.84 -7.08 -1.29
CA ARG A 119 12.62 -8.32 -1.06
C ARG A 119 12.58 -9.32 -2.19
N ARG A 120 11.47 -9.42 -2.93
CA ARG A 120 11.38 -10.33 -4.09
C ARG A 120 11.81 -9.67 -5.38
N LEU A 121 11.41 -8.41 -5.57
CA LEU A 121 11.70 -7.66 -6.80
C LEU A 121 12.91 -6.74 -6.70
N GLY A 122 13.37 -6.39 -5.50
CA GLY A 122 14.52 -5.49 -5.30
C GLY A 122 14.24 -4.04 -5.71
N ILE A 123 12.97 -3.63 -5.65
CA ILE A 123 12.51 -2.30 -6.04
C ILE A 123 12.27 -1.49 -4.77
N SER A 124 12.83 -0.29 -4.71
CA SER A 124 12.68 0.58 -3.54
C SER A 124 11.33 1.28 -3.53
N MET A 125 10.71 1.35 -2.36
CA MET A 125 9.52 2.16 -2.12
C MET A 125 9.83 3.65 -2.26
N VAL A 126 8.98 4.38 -2.97
CA VAL A 126 9.01 5.84 -3.04
C VAL A 126 8.26 6.42 -1.85
N HIS A 127 8.97 7.07 -0.95
CA HIS A 127 8.38 7.72 0.23
C HIS A 127 7.62 8.97 -0.19
N SER A 128 6.39 9.10 0.30
CA SER A 128 5.53 10.23 0.00
C SER A 128 4.90 10.82 1.27
N SER A 129 4.98 12.14 1.40
CA SER A 129 4.45 12.89 2.53
C SER A 129 3.01 13.37 2.34
N VAL A 130 2.38 13.05 1.20
CA VAL A 130 1.01 13.47 0.86
C VAL A 130 -0.05 12.40 1.12
N PHE A 131 0.37 11.24 1.62
CA PHE A 131 -0.48 10.18 2.15
C PHE A 131 -0.49 10.27 3.67
N HIS A 132 -1.68 10.23 4.27
CA HIS A 132 -1.85 10.39 5.72
C HIS A 132 -2.77 9.33 6.30
N SER A 133 -2.38 8.76 7.45
CA SER A 133 -3.20 7.82 8.24
C SER A 133 -3.74 8.44 9.51
N HIS A 134 -4.64 7.72 10.18
CA HIS A 134 -5.16 8.09 11.50
C HIS A 134 -4.13 7.91 12.63
N LEU A 135 -2.96 7.35 12.32
CA LEU A 135 -1.81 7.25 13.24
C LEU A 135 -1.03 8.57 13.33
N GLU A 136 -1.36 9.56 12.49
CA GLU A 136 -0.72 10.86 12.46
C GLU A 136 -1.56 11.93 13.16
N ASN A 137 -0.89 12.95 13.70
CA ASN A 137 -1.58 14.12 14.22
C ASN A 137 -2.00 15.03 13.05
N LEU A 138 -3.18 14.77 12.47
CA LEU A 138 -3.72 15.51 11.33
C LEU A 138 -3.99 16.99 11.63
N LEU A 139 -4.01 17.41 12.91
CA LEU A 139 -4.12 18.82 13.29
C LEU A 139 -2.87 19.63 12.90
N LEU A 140 -1.76 18.96 12.58
CA LEU A 140 -0.54 19.60 12.07
C LEU A 140 -0.65 19.97 10.58
N LEU A 141 -1.68 19.51 9.87
CA LEU A 141 -1.93 19.92 8.49
C LEU A 141 -2.44 21.36 8.46
N THR A 142 -1.67 22.24 7.83
CA THR A 142 -2.15 23.61 7.61
C THR A 142 -3.31 23.59 6.60
N PRO A 143 -4.36 24.42 6.80
CA PRO A 143 -5.49 24.47 5.87
C PRO A 143 -5.09 24.71 4.41
N SER A 144 -4.03 25.49 4.19
CA SER A 144 -3.48 25.77 2.85
C SER A 144 -2.88 24.54 2.17
N ASN A 145 -2.45 23.53 2.94
CA ASN A 145 -1.83 22.31 2.42
C ASN A 145 -2.85 21.20 2.14
N ILE A 146 -4.07 21.28 2.70
CA ILE A 146 -5.12 20.26 2.52
C ILE A 146 -5.42 19.99 1.04
N PRO A 147 -5.57 20.99 0.15
CA PRO A 147 -5.84 20.73 -1.27
C PRO A 147 -4.71 20.01 -2.01
N LEU A 148 -3.49 19.99 -1.45
CA LEU A 148 -2.33 19.32 -2.03
C LEU A 148 -2.17 17.87 -1.54
N GLN A 149 -2.90 17.47 -0.49
CA GLN A 149 -2.80 16.12 0.05
C GLN A 149 -3.58 15.14 -0.83
N VAL A 150 -3.00 13.96 -1.04
CA VAL A 150 -3.63 12.87 -1.78
C VAL A 150 -4.68 12.18 -0.92
N ARG A 151 -4.39 12.01 0.37
CA ARG A 151 -5.27 11.30 1.30
C ARG A 151 -5.21 11.83 2.73
N TYR A 152 -6.32 11.78 3.43
CA TYR A 152 -6.38 11.85 4.89
C TYR A 152 -7.50 10.96 5.44
N THR A 153 -7.33 10.42 6.64
CA THR A 153 -8.37 9.64 7.34
C THR A 153 -9.34 10.55 8.09
N HIS A 154 -10.64 10.25 8.07
CA HIS A 154 -11.60 10.93 8.93
C HIS A 154 -11.62 10.26 10.31
N THR A 155 -11.03 10.88 11.33
CA THR A 155 -11.21 10.40 12.71
C THR A 155 -12.62 10.73 13.20
N GLN A 156 -13.59 9.86 12.94
CA GLN A 156 -14.75 9.76 13.83
C GLN A 156 -14.37 8.82 14.98
N GLN A 157 -14.57 9.26 16.22
CA GLN A 157 -14.56 8.36 17.37
C GLN A 157 -15.75 7.39 17.22
N TYR A 158 -15.56 6.25 16.56
CA TYR A 158 -16.62 5.25 16.41
C TYR A 158 -16.68 4.32 17.63
N THR A 159 -17.81 4.40 18.34
CA THR A 159 -18.32 3.33 19.19
C THR A 159 -18.70 2.12 18.33
N SER A 160 -18.40 0.92 18.85
CA SER A 160 -18.44 -0.36 18.13
C SER A 160 -19.75 -0.64 17.39
N THR A 161 -19.67 -0.98 16.10
CA THR A 161 -20.47 -2.05 15.51
C THR A 161 -19.65 -2.72 14.41
N GLY A 162 -19.49 -4.05 14.51
CA GLY A 162 -18.78 -4.83 13.51
C GLY A 162 -19.59 -4.92 12.22
N GLN A 163 -19.05 -4.36 11.15
CA GLN A 163 -19.42 -4.70 9.78
C GLN A 163 -18.21 -5.33 9.10
N ILE A 164 -18.46 -6.23 8.15
CA ILE A 164 -17.42 -6.78 7.28
C ILE A 164 -17.18 -5.71 6.22
N HIS A 165 -16.04 -5.02 6.32
CA HIS A 165 -15.70 -3.90 5.44
C HIS A 165 -14.97 -4.42 4.21
N THR A 166 -15.53 -4.20 3.03
CA THR A 166 -14.81 -4.35 1.77
C THR A 166 -13.96 -3.11 1.54
N HIS A 167 -12.63 -3.24 1.60
CA HIS A 167 -11.69 -2.14 1.35
C HIS A 167 -11.88 -1.61 -0.09
N PRO A 168 -12.17 -0.31 -0.27
CA PRO A 168 -12.25 0.27 -1.60
C PRO A 168 -10.85 0.40 -2.22
N ALA A 169 -10.67 -0.04 -3.46
CA ALA A 169 -9.48 0.30 -4.24
C ALA A 169 -9.85 1.29 -5.35
N ILE A 170 -8.95 2.22 -5.64
CA ILE A 170 -9.09 3.18 -6.74
C ILE A 170 -8.19 2.71 -7.89
N TYR A 171 -8.79 2.60 -9.08
CA TYR A 171 -8.10 2.20 -10.30
C TYR A 171 -8.11 3.37 -11.30
N LEU A 172 -6.93 3.86 -11.68
CA LEU A 172 -6.74 5.03 -12.54
C LEU A 172 -5.99 4.68 -13.83
#